data_AF-A0A1B9MFK4-F1
#
_entry.id   AF-A0A1B9MFK4-F1
#
_cell.length_a   1.000
_cell.length_b   1.000
_cell.length_c   1.000
_cell.angle_alpha   90.00
_cell.angle_beta   90.00
_cell.angle_gamma   90.00
#
_symmetry.space_group_name_H-M   'P 1'
#
loop_
_entity.id
_entity.type
_entity.pdbx_description
1 polymer ?
#
loop_
_entity_poly.entity_id
_entity_poly.type
_entity_poly.pdbx_seq_one_letter_code
_entity_poly.pdbx_strand_id
1 'polypeptide(L)'
;MEKLTPQNEHQEHMVQVLLAKMQGVQVEYKIDGNWRNSDDDAAVRLYLKYRIAPQSTPLPISREMWTLIDRTWNYAAMDANGRVFFFERKPYLVATDKLWSSNTGKYTGCALAINIEGINWKWSLTKRPEDV
;
A
#
# COMPACT_ATOMS: atom_id res chain seq x y z
N MET A 1 22.02 32.31 -0.16
CA MET A 1 21.20 31.57 -1.14
C MET A 1 19.79 32.10 -1.08
N GLU A 2 19.19 32.42 -2.23
CA GLU A 2 17.76 32.72 -2.28
C GLU A 2 16.94 31.47 -1.96
N LYS A 3 15.88 31.65 -1.17
CA LYS A 3 14.95 30.57 -0.83
C LYS A 3 13.98 30.36 -2.00
N LEU A 4 14.11 29.26 -2.71
CA LEU A 4 13.12 28.87 -3.72
C LEU A 4 11.82 28.47 -3.01
N THR A 5 10.73 29.15 -3.35
CA THR A 5 9.40 28.90 -2.79
C THR A 5 8.45 28.52 -3.92
N PRO A 6 7.73 27.39 -3.82
CA PRO A 6 6.71 27.02 -4.80
C PRO A 6 5.69 28.15 -5.02
N GLN A 7 5.37 28.43 -6.28
CA GLN A 7 4.45 29.48 -6.70
C GLN A 7 3.03 28.95 -6.98
N ASN A 8 2.86 27.63 -7.04
CA ASN A 8 1.58 26.97 -7.30
C ASN A 8 1.61 25.51 -6.80
N GLU A 9 0.44 24.88 -6.73
CA GLU A 9 0.27 23.49 -6.29
C GLU A 9 1.11 22.49 -7.07
N HIS A 10 1.32 22.74 -8.37
CA HIS A 10 2.17 21.87 -9.19
C HIS A 10 3.63 21.93 -8.71
N GLN A 11 4.19 23.13 -8.52
CA GLN A 11 5.55 23.27 -7.98
C GLN A 11 5.67 22.69 -6.57
N GLU A 12 4.64 22.85 -5.73
CA GLU A 12 4.62 22.25 -4.39
C GLU A 12 4.66 20.73 -4.45
N HIS A 13 3.82 20.11 -5.29
CA HIS A 13 3.82 18.67 -5.53
C HIS A 13 5.18 18.17 -6.04
N MET A 14 5.82 18.89 -6.96
CA MET A 14 7.14 18.51 -7.47
C MET A 14 8.22 18.58 -6.38
N VAL A 15 8.16 19.56 -5.48
CA VAL A 15 9.04 19.64 -4.32
C VAL A 15 8.80 18.46 -3.37
N GLN A 16 7.55 18.09 -3.10
CA GLN A 16 7.24 16.90 -2.28
C GLN A 16 7.76 15.60 -2.92
N VAL A 17 7.66 15.46 -4.24
CA VAL A 17 8.22 14.32 -4.99
C VAL A 17 9.74 14.25 -4.86
N LEU A 18 10.44 15.38 -4.99
CA LEU A 18 11.89 15.45 -4.81
C LEU A 18 12.28 15.07 -3.38
N LEU A 19 11.60 15.61 -2.37
CA LEU A 19 11.83 15.26 -0.96
C LEU A 19 11.60 13.76 -0.70
N ALA A 20 10.53 13.19 -1.24
CA ALA A 20 10.24 11.76 -1.13
C ALA A 20 11.38 10.91 -1.70
N LYS A 21 11.88 11.23 -2.90
CA LYS A 21 13.04 10.55 -3.49
C LYS A 21 14.28 10.65 -2.60
N MET A 22 14.59 11.86 -2.10
CA MET A 22 15.72 12.08 -1.19
C MET A 22 15.60 11.30 0.13
N GLN A 23 14.38 11.01 0.57
CA GLN A 23 14.09 10.21 1.77
C GLN A 23 14.00 8.70 1.50
N GLY A 24 14.24 8.25 0.26
CA GLY A 24 14.08 6.84 -0.13
C GLY A 24 12.62 6.38 -0.15
N VAL A 25 11.66 7.30 -0.12
CA VAL A 25 10.24 7.00 -0.29
C VAL A 25 9.99 6.71 -1.77
N GLN A 26 9.38 5.56 -2.05
CA GLN A 26 9.08 5.16 -3.42
C GLN A 26 8.20 6.20 -4.12
N VAL A 27 8.56 6.57 -5.33
CA VAL A 27 7.84 7.49 -6.20
C VAL A 27 7.52 6.76 -7.50
N GLU A 28 6.35 7.05 -8.07
CA GLU A 28 5.96 6.54 -9.38
C GLU A 28 5.71 7.70 -10.35
N TYR A 29 5.97 7.46 -11.64
CA TYR A 29 5.54 8.34 -12.73
C TYR A 29 4.52 7.64 -13.62
N LYS A 30 3.68 8.43 -14.30
CA LYS A 30 2.66 7.91 -15.20
C LYS A 30 3.16 7.95 -16.65
N ILE A 31 3.15 6.79 -17.32
CA ILE A 31 3.44 6.64 -18.75
C ILE A 31 2.45 5.63 -19.34
N ASP A 32 1.89 5.94 -20.53
CA ASP A 32 0.91 5.09 -21.22
C ASP A 32 -0.27 4.65 -20.33
N GLY A 33 -0.74 5.55 -19.47
CA GLY A 33 -1.84 5.27 -18.53
C GLY A 33 -1.44 4.49 -17.27
N ASN A 34 -0.23 3.92 -17.22
CA ASN A 34 0.25 3.07 -16.13
C ASN A 34 1.23 3.81 -15.23
N TRP A 35 1.22 3.47 -13.94
CA TRP A 35 2.21 3.94 -12.98
C TRP A 35 3.43 3.02 -13.03
N ARG A 36 4.63 3.60 -13.04
CA ARG A 36 5.91 2.90 -13.02
C ARG A 36 6.81 3.50 -11.97
N ASN A 37 7.66 2.68 -11.37
CA ASN A 37 8.64 3.15 -10.40
C ASN A 37 9.57 4.19 -11.02
N SER A 38 9.83 5.24 -10.25
CA SER A 38 10.77 6.29 -10.57
C SER A 38 12.11 6.04 -9.87
N ASP A 39 12.83 4.99 -10.29
CA ASP A 39 14.09 4.54 -9.66
C ASP A 39 15.29 5.48 -9.88
N ASP A 40 15.11 6.59 -10.60
CA ASP A 40 16.13 7.63 -10.73
C ASP A 40 16.03 8.58 -9.52
N ASP A 41 17.01 8.49 -8.61
CA ASP A 41 16.99 9.12 -7.29
C ASP A 41 17.00 10.66 -7.32
N ALA A 42 17.46 11.30 -8.40
CA ALA A 42 17.70 12.74 -8.42
C ALA A 42 17.00 13.49 -9.57
N ALA A 43 16.67 12.83 -10.68
CA ALA A 43 16.04 13.51 -11.80
C ALA A 43 14.51 13.51 -11.70
N VAL A 44 13.91 14.68 -11.90
CA VAL A 44 12.46 14.81 -12.05
C VAL A 44 12.16 15.52 -13.37
N ARG A 45 11.50 14.81 -14.28
CA ARG A 45 11.14 15.31 -15.61
C ARG A 45 9.83 16.08 -15.54
N LEU A 46 9.86 17.39 -15.80
CA LEU A 46 8.70 18.29 -15.63
C LEU A 46 7.46 17.94 -16.48
N TYR A 47 7.63 17.17 -17.56
CA TYR A 47 6.53 16.73 -18.42
C TYR A 47 5.85 15.44 -17.97
N LEU A 48 6.37 14.76 -16.94
CA LEU A 48 5.78 13.54 -16.39
C LEU A 48 4.88 13.86 -15.19
N LYS A 49 3.81 13.10 -15.04
CA LYS A 49 2.99 13.13 -13.82
C LYS A 49 3.58 12.17 -12.80
N TYR A 50 3.88 12.66 -11.62
CA TYR A 50 4.38 11.86 -10.51
C TYR A 50 3.32 11.68 -9.44
N ARG A 51 3.48 10.62 -8.64
CA ARG A 51 2.88 10.49 -7.32
C ARG A 51 3.90 9.88 -6.38
N ILE A 52 3.81 10.23 -5.11
CA ILE A 52 4.44 9.44 -4.06
C ILE A 52 3.73 8.09 -4.07
N ALA A 53 4.51 7.01 -4.20
CA ALA A 53 3.93 5.69 -4.30
C ALA A 53 3.16 5.40 -3.01
N PRO A 54 1.97 4.83 -3.16
CA PRO A 54 1.29 4.15 -2.07
C PRO A 54 2.18 3.38 -1.08
N GLN A 55 2.36 3.90 0.14
CA GLN A 55 3.08 3.15 1.18
C GLN A 55 2.23 1.98 1.65
N SER A 56 2.72 0.74 1.55
CA SER A 56 2.00 -0.40 2.12
C SER A 56 1.74 -0.14 3.60
N THR A 57 0.49 -0.28 4.01
CA THR A 57 0.07 -0.16 5.42
C THR A 57 -0.46 -1.53 5.82
N PRO A 58 0.41 -2.55 5.95
CA PRO A 58 -0.04 -3.88 6.31
C PRO A 58 -0.77 -3.85 7.65
N LEU A 59 -1.72 -4.76 7.82
CA LEU A 59 -2.41 -4.99 9.07
C LEU A 59 -1.39 -5.33 10.17
N PRO A 60 -1.50 -4.73 11.37
CA PRO A 60 -0.58 -4.95 12.48
C PRO A 60 -0.88 -6.28 13.20
N ILE A 61 -0.89 -7.37 12.44
CA ILE A 61 -1.06 -8.73 12.97
C ILE A 61 0.33 -9.20 13.40
N SER A 62 0.55 -9.23 14.72
CA SER A 62 1.82 -9.64 15.27
C SER A 62 2.11 -11.12 15.00
N ARG A 63 3.37 -11.53 15.19
CA ARG A 63 3.77 -12.94 15.05
C ARG A 63 3.01 -13.82 16.02
N GLU A 64 2.82 -13.36 17.25
CA GLU A 64 2.04 -14.04 18.29
C GLU A 64 0.58 -14.20 17.86
N MET A 65 -0.03 -13.17 17.26
CA MET A 65 -1.39 -13.30 16.70
C MET A 65 -1.45 -14.34 15.58
N TRP A 66 -0.45 -14.38 14.69
CA TRP A 66 -0.36 -15.41 13.65
C TRP A 66 -0.27 -16.83 14.22
N THR A 67 0.35 -17.05 15.39
CA THR A 67 0.37 -18.38 16.03
C THR A 67 -1.00 -18.87 16.47
N LEU A 68 -1.95 -17.96 16.73
CA LEU A 68 -3.32 -18.27 17.12
C LEU A 68 -4.25 -18.52 15.92
N ILE A 69 -3.81 -18.13 14.72
CA ILE A 69 -4.57 -18.27 13.48
C ILE A 69 -4.20 -19.61 12.83
N ASP A 70 -5.20 -20.39 12.43
CA ASP A 70 -5.00 -21.66 11.72
C ASP A 70 -4.04 -21.50 10.52
N ARG A 71 -3.12 -22.45 10.35
CA ARG A 71 -2.05 -22.42 9.32
C ARG A 71 -2.58 -22.43 7.88
N THR A 72 -3.84 -22.77 7.68
CA THR A 72 -4.50 -22.67 6.37
C THR A 72 -4.55 -21.22 5.87
N TRP A 73 -4.58 -20.23 6.77
CA TRP A 73 -4.69 -18.82 6.41
C TRP A 73 -3.30 -18.18 6.25
N ASN A 74 -2.94 -17.83 5.02
CA ASN A 74 -1.61 -17.32 4.67
C ASN A 74 -1.55 -15.81 4.48
N TYR A 75 -2.71 -15.16 4.33
CA TYR A 75 -2.80 -13.72 4.10
C TYR A 75 -3.96 -13.12 4.91
N ALA A 76 -3.85 -11.83 5.20
CA ALA A 76 -4.93 -11.02 5.73
C ALA A 76 -5.05 -9.72 4.94
N ALA A 77 -6.27 -9.23 4.73
CA ALA A 77 -6.50 -7.91 4.13
C ALA A 77 -7.82 -7.31 4.64
N MET A 78 -7.93 -5.99 4.53
CA MET A 78 -9.06 -5.20 4.98
C MET A 78 -9.83 -4.63 3.78
N ASP A 79 -11.16 -4.71 3.82
CA ASP A 79 -12.04 -4.06 2.85
C ASP A 79 -12.27 -2.57 3.18
N ALA A 80 -12.92 -1.83 2.30
CA ALA A 80 -13.18 -0.40 2.53
C ALA A 80 -14.12 -0.10 3.71
N ASN A 81 -14.83 -1.09 4.24
CA ASN A 81 -15.69 -0.96 5.42
C ASN A 81 -14.94 -1.29 6.72
N GLY A 82 -13.63 -1.53 6.66
CA GLY A 82 -12.81 -1.87 7.81
C GLY A 82 -12.93 -3.33 8.25
N ARG A 83 -13.55 -4.20 7.45
CA ARG A 83 -13.64 -5.62 7.78
C ARG A 83 -12.38 -6.33 7.33
N VAL A 84 -11.75 -7.04 8.27
CA VAL A 84 -10.57 -7.85 8.01
C VAL A 84 -10.99 -9.26 7.63
N PHE A 85 -10.34 -9.80 6.61
CA PHE A 85 -10.52 -11.17 6.15
C PHE A 85 -9.18 -11.89 6.10
N PHE A 86 -9.22 -13.18 6.39
CA PHE A 86 -8.12 -14.11 6.17
C PHE A 86 -8.32 -14.85 4.85
N PHE A 87 -7.23 -15.10 4.14
CA PHE A 87 -7.22 -15.76 2.84
C PHE A 87 -6.21 -16.91 2.82
N GLU A 88 -6.63 -18.03 2.24
CA GLU A 88 -5.79 -19.21 2.06
C GLU A 88 -4.67 -18.94 1.04
N ARG A 89 -5.00 -18.21 -0.03
CA ARG A 89 -4.08 -17.84 -1.11
C ARG A 89 -3.98 -16.33 -1.24
N LYS A 90 -2.99 -15.86 -1.99
CA LYS A 90 -2.78 -14.43 -2.21
C LYS A 90 -4.03 -13.82 -2.88
N PRO A 91 -4.77 -12.93 -2.19
CA PRO A 91 -5.93 -12.28 -2.79
C PRO A 91 -5.50 -11.20 -3.79
N TYR A 92 -6.46 -10.74 -4.58
CA TYR A 92 -6.31 -9.59 -5.46
C TYR A 92 -7.30 -8.50 -5.09
N LEU A 93 -6.93 -7.26 -5.39
CA LEU A 93 -7.73 -6.08 -5.12
C LEU A 93 -8.84 -5.92 -6.17
N VAL A 94 -10.09 -5.88 -5.73
CA VAL A 94 -11.24 -5.53 -6.58
C VAL A 94 -11.64 -4.09 -6.28
N ALA A 95 -11.01 -3.15 -7.00
CA ALA A 95 -11.16 -1.72 -6.70
C ALA A 95 -12.59 -1.20 -6.91
N THR A 96 -13.35 -1.78 -7.85
CA THR A 96 -14.76 -1.44 -8.12
C THR A 96 -15.65 -1.76 -6.93
N ASP A 97 -15.42 -2.92 -6.33
CA ASP A 97 -16.24 -3.48 -5.25
C ASP A 97 -15.69 -3.11 -3.87
N LYS A 98 -14.58 -2.35 -3.87
CA LYS A 98 -13.89 -1.83 -2.69
C LYS A 98 -13.50 -2.93 -1.67
N LEU A 99 -13.08 -4.09 -2.17
CA LEU A 99 -12.73 -5.26 -1.37
C LEU A 99 -11.51 -6.02 -1.90
N TRP A 100 -11.05 -6.98 -1.11
CA TRP A 100 -10.10 -8.00 -1.52
C TRP A 100 -10.84 -9.30 -1.80
N SER A 101 -10.55 -9.92 -2.95
CA SER A 101 -11.17 -11.17 -3.36
C SER A 101 -10.12 -12.23 -3.64
N SER A 102 -10.54 -13.49 -3.66
CA SER A 102 -9.72 -14.60 -4.09
C SER A 102 -10.42 -15.34 -5.22
N ASN A 103 -9.71 -15.56 -6.32
CA ASN A 103 -10.19 -16.37 -7.44
C ASN A 103 -9.97 -17.86 -7.18
N THR A 104 -9.06 -18.19 -6.25
CA THR A 104 -8.66 -19.54 -5.90
C THR A 104 -8.44 -19.63 -4.39
N GLY A 105 -9.09 -20.57 -3.72
CA GLY A 105 -8.96 -20.75 -2.27
C GLY A 105 -10.01 -19.99 -1.46
N LYS A 106 -10.10 -20.36 -0.18
CA LYS A 106 -11.13 -19.86 0.74
C LYS A 106 -10.73 -18.52 1.35
N TYR A 107 -11.73 -17.82 1.88
CA TYR A 107 -11.55 -16.69 2.78
C TYR A 107 -12.53 -16.79 3.94
N THR A 108 -12.19 -16.18 5.06
CA THR A 108 -13.06 -16.08 6.24
C THR A 108 -12.94 -14.71 6.88
N GLY A 109 -13.98 -14.27 7.57
CA GLY A 109 -13.91 -13.06 8.40
C GLY A 109 -12.92 -13.25 9.56
N CYS A 110 -12.19 -12.20 9.89
CA CYS A 110 -11.31 -12.15 11.05
C CYS A 110 -12.12 -11.94 12.33
N ALA A 111 -11.94 -12.84 13.30
CA ALA A 111 -12.54 -12.70 14.63
C ALA A 111 -11.67 -11.88 15.60
N LEU A 112 -10.42 -11.58 15.25
CA LEU A 112 -9.51 -10.80 16.08
C LEU A 112 -9.82 -9.30 16.00
N ALA A 113 -9.74 -8.62 17.14
CA ALA A 113 -9.72 -7.16 17.20
C ALA A 113 -8.34 -6.66 16.76
N ILE A 114 -8.23 -6.26 15.49
CA ILE A 114 -7.02 -5.66 14.92
C ILE A 114 -7.20 -4.14 14.96
N ASN A 115 -6.19 -3.42 15.42
CA ASN A 115 -6.20 -1.96 15.29
C ASN A 115 -6.03 -1.59 13.81
N ILE A 116 -7.06 -1.01 13.22
CA ILE A 116 -7.10 -0.62 11.81
C ILE A 116 -6.98 0.89 11.59
N GLU A 117 -6.76 1.66 12.65
CA GLU A 117 -6.64 3.12 12.57
C GLU A 117 -5.48 3.54 11.65
N GLY A 118 -5.75 4.45 10.72
CA GLY A 118 -4.77 4.95 9.76
C GLY A 118 -4.39 3.97 8.64
N ILE A 119 -4.97 2.76 8.60
CA ILE A 119 -4.66 1.77 7.58
C ILE A 119 -5.45 2.05 6.30
N ASN A 120 -4.74 2.15 5.17
CA ASN A 120 -5.39 2.20 3.87
C ASN A 120 -5.78 0.79 3.44
N TRP A 121 -7.08 0.52 3.38
CA TRP A 121 -7.62 -0.79 3.00
C TRP A 121 -7.03 -1.33 1.68
N LYS A 122 -6.76 -0.47 0.69
CA LYS A 122 -6.17 -0.87 -0.60
C LYS A 122 -4.77 -1.44 -0.47
N TRP A 123 -4.07 -1.13 0.62
CA TRP A 123 -2.66 -1.43 0.85
C TRP A 123 -2.45 -2.25 2.13
N SER A 124 -3.54 -2.82 2.66
CA SER A 124 -3.60 -3.58 3.92
C SER A 124 -3.14 -5.03 3.82
N LEU A 125 -2.86 -5.52 2.61
CA LEU A 125 -2.48 -6.91 2.39
C LEU A 125 -1.24 -7.27 3.22
N THR A 126 -1.41 -8.29 4.05
CA THR A 126 -0.40 -8.77 5.00
C THR A 126 -0.19 -10.25 4.75
N LYS A 127 1.06 -10.65 4.52
CA LYS A 127 1.45 -12.06 4.39
C LYS A 127 1.81 -12.61 5.76
N ARG A 128 1.39 -13.83 6.07
CA ARG A 128 1.86 -14.58 7.23
C ARG A 128 3.40 -14.76 7.16
N PRO A 129 4.14 -14.56 8.27
CA PRO A 129 5.55 -14.90 8.34
C PRO A 129 5.78 -16.39 8.02
N GLU A 130 6.85 -16.72 7.30
CA GLU A 130 7.10 -18.10 6.84
C GLU A 130 7.45 -19.08 7.97
N ASP A 131 7.86 -18.53 9.11
CA ASP A 131 8.35 -19.25 10.28
C ASP A 131 7.32 -19.33 11.44
N VAL A 132 6.04 -19.09 11.16
CA VAL A 132 4.92 -19.13 12.12
C VAL A 132 3.82 -20.13 11.69
#